data_AF-A0A920S263-F1
#
_entry.id   AF-A0A920S263-F1
#
_cell.length_a   1.000
_cell.length_b   1.000
_cell.length_c   1.000
_cell.angle_alpha   90.00
_cell.angle_beta   90.00
_cell.angle_gamma   90.00
#
_symmetry.space_group_name_H-M   'P 1'
#
loop_
_entity.id
_entity.type
_entity.pdbx_description
1 polymer ?
#
loop_
_entity_poly.entity_id
_entity_poly.type
_entity_poly.pdbx_seq_one_letter_code
_entity_poly.pdbx_strand_id
1 'polypeptide(L)'
;MVYTYYFLQYFFSRNTYIPASGYAPAVLLDHQGDPISLRKKEKPIVILSGWGTPEGFNKAYDDYLFWRTSGGERITSPNQACTEWHVGSYPFQVEISRLPFAVGRKVEGMERLWDSVGAYRISEDKQSYVPVVNNRAGDFPYAGGDAPTLYKKDLDGIEIIAMKDYAPASASSDTGGFPLTRYTPDPRNGEDYLEGIFLIKKPNGINDFYEIDKAYKARVAGMMGWDLDEPVFYPDYDAVEGVQDPFISDWIGEYFSEDIKVTEGFYSNVPRMTKHLKDTMPRAARNGYRNIVLAKPITDHNVYANNFWDLHLSLQSLCRARFDVKDFNINQVRMYGRTPEYNYMMHQNLERHLDHIEPGSEVSVIYTTFGLPWPGANPVGPMSNAAPFINEVFHENAYLNFLSFKRYIEQNENDHKISFLKTGGYGTEDARTNNLYSYALFSGTQLGYKEDPLRFTNLRGAIEDAILNQGKKEVIIQLSHWGYTYWVLIINMREALNIPLNSIEEIHNGELRMTLV
;
A
#
# COMPACT_ATOMS: atom_id res chain seq x y z
N MET A 1 36.08 -14.98 -20.86
CA MET A 1 36.04 -13.67 -20.17
C MET A 1 36.48 -12.51 -21.08
N VAL A 2 37.65 -12.56 -21.72
CA VAL A 2 38.17 -11.46 -22.57
C VAL A 2 37.26 -11.12 -23.77
N TYR A 3 36.75 -12.12 -24.50
CA TYR A 3 35.84 -11.90 -25.63
C TYR A 3 34.49 -11.27 -25.25
N THR A 4 33.96 -11.63 -24.09
CA THR A 4 32.71 -11.06 -23.56
C THR A 4 32.89 -9.58 -23.21
N TYR A 5 34.05 -9.21 -22.67
CA TYR A 5 34.36 -7.82 -22.34
C TYR A 5 34.49 -6.95 -23.59
N TYR A 6 35.20 -7.41 -24.62
CA TYR A 6 35.31 -6.70 -25.90
C TYR A 6 33.98 -6.59 -26.63
N PHE A 7 33.14 -7.64 -26.58
CA PHE A 7 31.79 -7.58 -27.14
C PHE A 7 30.94 -6.53 -26.43
N LEU A 8 30.94 -6.49 -25.09
CA LEU A 8 30.17 -5.52 -24.33
C LEU A 8 30.66 -4.09 -24.58
N GLN A 9 31.98 -3.86 -24.60
CA GLN A 9 32.55 -2.55 -24.93
C GLN A 9 32.14 -2.10 -26.33
N TYR A 10 32.28 -2.97 -27.33
CA TYR A 10 31.89 -2.65 -28.70
C TYR A 10 30.38 -2.41 -28.83
N PHE A 11 29.57 -3.24 -28.18
CA PHE A 11 28.12 -3.12 -28.14
C PHE A 11 27.69 -1.78 -27.54
N PHE A 12 28.17 -1.41 -26.35
CA PHE A 12 27.82 -0.14 -25.73
C PHE A 12 28.49 1.08 -26.38
N SER A 13 29.55 0.90 -27.17
CA SER A 13 30.13 1.99 -27.98
C SER A 13 29.28 2.37 -29.19
N ARG A 14 28.41 1.46 -29.64
CA ARG A 14 27.55 1.65 -30.83
C ARG A 14 26.08 1.85 -30.51
N ASN A 15 25.68 1.56 -29.27
CA ASN A 15 24.30 1.55 -28.85
C ASN A 15 24.12 2.50 -27.67
N THR A 16 22.97 3.16 -27.60
CA THR A 16 22.67 4.05 -26.47
C THR A 16 22.15 3.22 -25.32
N TYR A 17 22.84 3.26 -24.17
CA TYR A 17 22.34 2.69 -22.92
C TYR A 17 22.19 3.78 -21.86
N ILE A 18 20.96 3.95 -21.39
CA ILE A 18 20.63 4.78 -20.24
C ILE A 18 20.17 3.82 -19.15
N PRO A 19 20.87 3.74 -17.99
CA PRO A 19 20.47 2.85 -16.91
C PRO A 19 19.10 3.22 -16.37
N ALA A 20 18.41 2.25 -15.77
CA ALA A 20 17.19 2.52 -15.04
C ALA A 20 17.48 3.47 -13.87
N SER A 21 16.50 4.31 -13.55
CA SER A 21 16.47 5.12 -12.33
C SER A 21 15.24 4.75 -11.50
N GLY A 22 15.09 5.34 -10.31
CA GLY A 22 13.87 5.17 -9.51
C GLY A 22 12.58 5.62 -10.23
N TYR A 23 12.68 6.40 -11.32
CA TYR A 23 11.53 6.93 -12.06
C TYR A 23 11.36 6.36 -13.47
N ALA A 24 12.46 6.00 -14.13
CA ALA A 24 12.47 5.62 -15.54
C ALA A 24 13.09 4.23 -15.73
N PRO A 25 12.51 3.40 -16.61
CA PRO A 25 13.13 2.14 -16.97
C PRO A 25 14.46 2.38 -17.69
N ALA A 26 15.33 1.37 -17.67
CA ALA A 26 16.52 1.40 -18.52
C ALA A 26 16.10 1.56 -20.00
N VAL A 27 16.85 2.37 -20.75
CA VAL A 27 16.69 2.57 -22.20
C VAL A 27 17.87 1.92 -22.90
N LEU A 28 17.59 1.16 -23.96
CA LEU A 28 18.61 0.50 -24.77
C LEU A 28 18.21 0.63 -26.23
N LEU A 29 18.95 1.44 -26.98
CA LEU A 29 18.67 1.77 -28.38
C LEU A 29 19.83 1.34 -29.26
N ASP A 30 19.52 0.95 -30.49
CA ASP A 30 20.54 0.73 -31.50
C ASP A 30 21.12 2.06 -32.03
N HIS A 31 22.04 1.95 -32.98
CA HIS A 31 22.65 3.09 -33.66
C HIS A 31 21.68 3.94 -34.51
N GLN A 32 20.47 3.45 -34.81
CA GLN A 32 19.39 4.23 -35.45
C GLN A 32 18.52 4.98 -34.43
N GLY A 33 18.65 4.65 -33.15
CA GLY A 33 17.79 5.16 -32.09
C GLY A 33 16.55 4.31 -31.84
N ASP A 34 16.45 3.13 -32.47
CA ASP A 34 15.33 2.21 -32.29
C ASP A 34 15.56 1.31 -31.07
N PRO A 35 14.51 0.93 -30.33
CA PRO A 35 14.65 0.07 -29.16
C PRO A 35 15.13 -1.34 -29.53
N ILE A 36 16.23 -1.79 -28.92
CA ILE A 36 16.79 -3.11 -29.18
C ILE A 36 15.84 -4.20 -28.63
N SER A 37 15.52 -5.19 -29.45
CA SER A 37 14.67 -6.33 -29.07
C SER A 37 15.14 -7.61 -29.76
N LEU A 38 15.04 -8.74 -29.06
CA LEU A 38 15.20 -10.08 -29.63
C LEU A 38 14.05 -10.37 -30.61
N ARG A 39 14.20 -11.46 -31.39
CA ARG A 39 13.17 -11.92 -32.32
C ARG A 39 11.81 -12.03 -31.61
N LYS A 40 10.77 -11.48 -32.26
CA LYS A 40 9.39 -11.53 -31.78
C LYS A 40 9.00 -12.99 -31.45
N LYS A 41 8.37 -13.16 -30.30
CA LYS A 41 7.85 -14.43 -29.80
C LYS A 41 6.34 -14.45 -29.96
N GLU A 42 5.83 -15.55 -30.50
CA GLU A 42 4.38 -15.78 -30.61
C GLU A 42 3.74 -16.05 -29.25
N LYS A 43 4.43 -16.86 -28.42
CA LYS A 43 3.96 -17.26 -27.09
C LYS A 43 3.79 -16.04 -26.17
N PRO A 44 2.69 -15.98 -25.40
CA PRO A 44 2.47 -14.87 -24.48
C PRO A 44 3.38 -14.99 -23.25
N ILE A 45 3.56 -13.85 -22.59
CA ILE A 45 4.12 -13.77 -21.24
C ILE A 45 3.02 -13.31 -20.28
N VAL A 46 2.88 -14.02 -19.16
CA VAL A 46 2.07 -13.60 -18.03
C VAL A 46 2.96 -12.84 -17.05
N ILE A 47 2.55 -11.63 -16.70
CA ILE A 47 3.21 -10.81 -15.69
C ILE A 47 2.27 -10.74 -14.49
N LEU A 48 2.70 -11.35 -13.38
CA LEU A 48 2.01 -11.22 -12.10
C LEU A 48 2.24 -9.82 -11.55
N SER A 49 1.20 -9.01 -11.55
CA SER A 49 1.24 -7.61 -11.15
C SER A 49 0.41 -7.36 -9.89
N GLY A 50 0.69 -6.28 -9.17
CA GLY A 50 0.03 -6.01 -7.90
C GLY A 50 0.89 -5.12 -7.03
N TRP A 51 0.48 -4.92 -5.78
CA TRP A 51 1.26 -4.08 -4.88
C TRP A 51 2.63 -4.67 -4.57
N GLY A 52 2.75 -5.99 -4.44
CA GLY A 52 3.98 -6.61 -3.96
C GLY A 52 4.25 -6.29 -2.49
N THR A 53 3.19 -6.02 -1.72
CA THR A 53 3.29 -5.80 -0.28
C THR A 53 3.83 -7.08 0.35
N PRO A 54 4.95 -7.02 1.09
CA PRO A 54 5.45 -8.18 1.80
C PRO A 54 4.48 -8.52 2.93
N GLU A 55 4.41 -9.80 3.25
CA GLU A 55 3.86 -10.20 4.53
C GLU A 55 4.76 -9.69 5.66
N GLY A 56 4.17 -9.16 6.72
CA GLY A 56 4.92 -8.64 7.84
C GLY A 56 5.29 -7.16 7.77
N PHE A 57 6.50 -6.84 8.21
CA PHE A 57 7.14 -5.53 8.02
C PHE A 57 8.34 -5.71 7.10
N ASN A 58 8.72 -4.68 6.34
CA ASN A 58 9.92 -4.75 5.51
C ASN A 58 10.44 -3.34 5.33
N LYS A 59 11.52 -3.03 6.02
CA LYS A 59 12.11 -1.68 6.00
C LYS A 59 12.37 -1.17 4.59
N ALA A 60 12.85 -2.02 3.67
CA ALA A 60 13.14 -1.59 2.29
C ALA A 60 11.85 -1.27 1.49
N TYR A 61 10.77 -2.01 1.73
CA TYR A 61 9.44 -1.72 1.18
C TYR A 61 8.86 -0.43 1.77
N ASP A 62 8.94 -0.29 3.09
CA ASP A 62 8.47 0.89 3.83
C ASP A 62 9.18 2.17 3.40
N ASP A 63 10.51 2.10 3.23
CA ASP A 63 11.32 3.20 2.73
C ASP A 63 10.91 3.62 1.30
N TYR A 64 10.36 2.69 0.51
CA TYR A 64 9.82 2.95 -0.83
C TYR A 64 8.37 3.49 -0.82
N LEU A 65 7.62 3.27 0.26
CA LEU A 65 6.21 3.68 0.38
C LEU A 65 6.04 5.21 0.23
N PHE A 66 7.00 5.99 0.73
CA PHE A 66 7.03 7.43 0.54
C PHE A 66 6.92 7.80 -0.94
N TRP A 67 7.76 7.21 -1.79
CA TRP A 67 7.81 7.51 -3.21
C TRP A 67 6.46 7.26 -3.91
N ARG A 68 5.78 6.16 -3.55
CA ARG A 68 4.42 5.85 -4.03
C ARG A 68 3.37 6.87 -3.59
N THR A 69 3.57 7.47 -2.42
CA THR A 69 2.56 8.31 -1.75
C THR A 69 2.74 9.79 -2.10
N SER A 70 3.98 10.29 -2.10
CA SER A 70 4.34 11.70 -2.37
C SER A 70 4.53 12.01 -3.85
N GLY A 71 4.86 11.00 -4.66
CA GLY A 71 4.52 10.94 -6.06
C GLY A 71 5.61 10.45 -7.00
N GLY A 72 5.16 9.74 -8.05
CA GLY A 72 5.96 9.30 -9.19
C GLY A 72 6.40 10.46 -10.10
N GLU A 73 6.98 10.20 -11.27
CA GLU A 73 7.63 11.23 -12.10
C GLU A 73 6.78 12.53 -12.22
N ARG A 74 7.40 13.68 -11.94
CA ARG A 74 6.78 15.00 -12.09
C ARG A 74 6.78 15.42 -13.56
N ILE A 75 5.66 15.99 -14.00
CA ILE A 75 5.62 16.68 -15.29
C ILE A 75 6.26 18.07 -15.16
N THR A 76 7.22 18.33 -16.03
CA THR A 76 7.99 19.58 -16.09
C THR A 76 7.65 20.44 -17.31
N SER A 77 6.92 19.89 -18.28
CA SER A 77 6.41 20.63 -19.44
C SER A 77 5.08 20.06 -19.95
N PRO A 78 4.21 20.87 -20.58
CA PRO A 78 2.92 20.40 -21.09
C PRO A 78 3.00 19.26 -22.12
N ASN A 79 4.13 19.14 -22.81
CA ASN A 79 4.35 18.17 -23.90
C ASN A 79 5.39 17.09 -23.53
N GLN A 80 5.63 16.86 -22.23
CA GLN A 80 6.53 15.80 -21.78
C GLN A 80 6.03 14.45 -22.33
N ALA A 81 6.88 13.69 -23.02
CA ALA A 81 6.48 12.45 -23.68
C ALA A 81 6.13 11.34 -22.67
N CYS A 82 5.27 10.40 -23.08
CA CYS A 82 4.85 9.23 -22.28
C CYS A 82 4.12 9.60 -20.98
N THR A 83 3.43 10.75 -20.96
CA THR A 83 2.66 11.24 -19.82
C THR A 83 1.15 11.28 -20.08
N GLU A 84 0.69 10.80 -21.22
CA GLU A 84 -0.73 10.74 -21.60
C GLU A 84 -1.59 9.94 -20.60
N TRP A 85 -0.96 9.08 -19.80
CA TRP A 85 -1.62 8.29 -18.75
C TRP A 85 -1.50 8.86 -17.33
N HIS A 86 -0.83 10.00 -17.13
CA HIS A 86 -0.74 10.65 -15.82
C HIS A 86 -2.08 11.27 -15.43
N VAL A 87 -2.34 11.33 -14.12
CA VAL A 87 -3.58 11.87 -13.56
C VAL A 87 -3.47 13.36 -13.25
N GLY A 88 -4.59 14.08 -13.38
CA GLY A 88 -4.67 15.53 -13.16
C GLY A 88 -4.42 16.34 -14.43
N SER A 89 -4.28 17.67 -14.27
CA SER A 89 -3.99 18.61 -15.36
C SER A 89 -2.67 19.32 -15.09
N TYR A 90 -1.88 19.57 -16.14
CA TYR A 90 -0.67 20.38 -16.03
C TYR A 90 -0.94 21.73 -15.33
N PRO A 91 -0.11 22.18 -14.38
CA PRO A 91 1.16 21.59 -13.92
C PRO A 91 1.04 20.61 -12.75
N PHE A 92 -0.17 20.27 -12.32
CA PHE A 92 -0.46 19.38 -11.18
C PHE A 92 -0.63 17.91 -11.57
N GLN A 93 -0.22 17.57 -12.79
CA GLN A 93 -0.29 16.22 -13.33
C GLN A 93 0.89 15.38 -12.86
N VAL A 94 0.61 14.15 -12.43
CA VAL A 94 1.62 13.22 -11.87
C VAL A 94 1.34 11.78 -12.29
N GLU A 95 2.39 10.98 -12.33
CA GLU A 95 2.31 9.53 -12.56
C GLU A 95 1.46 8.88 -11.46
N ILE A 96 1.71 9.30 -10.21
CA ILE A 96 0.89 9.01 -9.05
C ILE A 96 1.11 10.10 -8.00
N SER A 97 0.07 10.45 -7.24
CA SER A 97 0.20 10.99 -5.89
C SER A 97 -1.00 10.56 -5.05
N ARG A 98 -0.78 10.31 -3.76
CA ARG A 98 -1.85 10.17 -2.75
C ARG A 98 -1.94 11.40 -1.84
N LEU A 99 -0.93 12.27 -1.87
CA LEU A 99 -0.89 13.52 -1.15
C LEU A 99 -1.38 14.67 -2.04
N PRO A 100 -1.90 15.76 -1.45
CA PRO A 100 -2.01 17.03 -2.16
C PRO A 100 -0.70 17.40 -2.84
N PHE A 101 -0.75 17.95 -4.05
CA PHE A 101 0.45 18.16 -4.87
C PHE A 101 1.54 18.99 -4.14
N ALA A 102 1.17 20.07 -3.44
CA ALA A 102 2.11 20.91 -2.69
C ALA A 102 2.67 20.26 -1.41
N VAL A 103 2.04 19.19 -0.92
CA VAL A 103 2.57 18.39 0.20
C VAL A 103 3.59 17.38 -0.31
N GLY A 104 3.32 16.73 -1.44
CA GLY A 104 4.24 15.78 -2.05
C GLY A 104 5.41 16.44 -2.80
N ARG A 105 5.25 17.68 -3.29
CA ARG A 105 6.20 18.38 -4.16
C ARG A 105 6.41 19.84 -3.74
N LYS A 106 7.65 20.33 -3.91
CA LYS A 106 7.96 21.75 -3.81
C LYS A 106 7.20 22.55 -4.89
N VAL A 107 6.32 23.43 -4.44
CA VAL A 107 5.58 24.38 -5.26
C VAL A 107 5.95 25.79 -4.81
N GLU A 108 6.26 26.67 -5.77
CA GLU A 108 6.60 28.06 -5.51
C GLU A 108 5.48 28.77 -4.74
N GLY A 109 5.84 29.43 -3.64
CA GLY A 109 4.89 30.12 -2.74
C GLY A 109 4.12 29.20 -1.79
N MET A 110 4.36 27.88 -1.84
CA MET A 110 3.74 26.88 -0.98
C MET A 110 4.78 25.95 -0.33
N GLU A 111 6.02 26.41 -0.20
CA GLU A 111 7.15 25.62 0.28
C GLU A 111 6.90 25.07 1.69
N ARG A 112 6.20 25.84 2.54
CA ARG A 112 5.81 25.42 3.90
C ARG A 112 4.86 24.23 3.95
N LEU A 113 4.20 23.86 2.86
CA LEU A 113 3.40 22.63 2.83
C LEU A 113 4.24 21.39 2.56
N TRP A 114 5.41 21.59 1.96
CA TRP A 114 6.36 20.53 1.64
C TRP A 114 7.39 20.34 2.76
N ASP A 115 7.85 21.43 3.38
CA ASP A 115 8.86 21.46 4.45
C ASP A 115 8.60 22.67 5.36
N SER A 116 8.13 22.39 6.57
CA SER A 116 7.87 23.38 7.62
C SER A 116 8.46 22.99 8.96
N VAL A 117 8.80 21.72 9.13
CA VAL A 117 9.30 21.15 10.37
C VAL A 117 10.52 20.28 10.08
N GLY A 118 11.13 19.76 11.13
CA GLY A 118 12.17 18.75 11.00
C GLY A 118 12.07 17.73 12.12
N ALA A 119 12.25 16.45 11.81
CA ALA A 119 12.33 15.38 12.80
C ALA A 119 13.79 15.09 13.16
N TYR A 120 14.11 15.17 14.46
CA TYR A 120 15.48 15.04 14.97
C TYR A 120 15.55 14.13 16.18
N ARG A 121 16.67 13.40 16.31
CA ARG A 121 17.06 12.70 17.54
C ARG A 121 18.00 13.58 18.36
N ILE A 122 17.75 13.71 19.65
CA ILE A 122 18.67 14.40 20.57
C ILE A 122 19.96 13.60 20.76
N SER A 123 21.11 14.27 20.76
CA SER A 123 22.40 13.64 21.04
C SER A 123 22.52 13.22 22.52
N GLU A 124 23.41 12.26 22.81
CA GLU A 124 23.63 11.76 24.18
C GLU A 124 24.01 12.86 25.18
N ASP A 125 24.79 13.85 24.74
CA ASP A 125 25.18 15.02 25.53
C ASP A 125 24.05 16.06 25.73
N LYS A 126 22.90 15.84 25.08
CA LYS A 126 21.71 16.71 25.08
C LYS A 126 21.97 18.14 24.58
N GLN A 127 23.04 18.35 23.81
CA GLN A 127 23.43 19.66 23.27
C GLN A 127 23.01 19.86 21.81
N SER A 128 22.74 18.79 21.07
CA SER A 128 22.41 18.85 19.65
C SER A 128 21.26 17.92 19.27
N TYR A 129 20.70 18.19 18.10
CA TYR A 129 19.61 17.47 17.47
C TYR A 129 20.09 17.03 16.09
N VAL A 130 20.21 15.72 15.90
CA VAL A 130 20.68 15.07 14.66
C VAL A 130 19.46 14.65 13.84
N PRO A 131 19.39 14.97 12.53
CA PRO A 131 18.24 14.61 11.70
C PRO A 131 17.94 13.10 11.76
N VAL A 132 16.65 12.74 11.88
CA VAL A 132 16.22 11.33 11.79
C VAL A 132 16.50 10.77 10.39
N VAL A 133 16.41 11.62 9.37
CA VAL A 133 16.71 11.28 7.98
C VAL A 133 18.04 11.93 7.58
N ASN A 134 19.02 11.10 7.24
CA ASN A 134 20.36 11.55 6.82
C ASN A 134 20.62 11.21 5.34
N ASN A 135 19.79 11.73 4.44
CA ASN A 135 19.98 11.58 2.99
C ASN A 135 20.57 12.85 2.37
N ARG A 136 21.26 12.71 1.23
CA ARG A 136 21.76 13.86 0.47
C ARG A 136 20.67 14.40 -0.45
N ALA A 137 20.68 15.71 -0.68
CA ALA A 137 19.76 16.29 -1.64
C ALA A 137 20.03 15.74 -3.05
N GLY A 138 18.97 15.30 -3.73
CA GLY A 138 19.06 14.70 -5.06
C GLY A 138 19.27 13.19 -5.07
N ASP A 139 19.41 12.54 -3.91
CA ASP A 139 19.42 11.07 -3.82
C ASP A 139 17.99 10.53 -3.66
N PHE A 140 17.73 9.34 -4.22
CA PHE A 140 16.48 8.60 -4.00
C PHE A 140 16.27 8.34 -2.49
N PRO A 141 15.09 8.58 -1.91
CA PRO A 141 13.78 8.77 -2.55
C PRO A 141 13.38 10.20 -2.96
N TYR A 142 14.36 11.10 -3.18
CA TYR A 142 14.16 12.49 -3.62
C TYR A 142 13.20 13.29 -2.74
N ALA A 143 13.23 12.98 -1.44
CA ALA A 143 12.44 13.64 -0.41
C ALA A 143 13.10 14.93 0.11
N GLY A 144 14.06 15.50 -0.63
CA GLY A 144 14.97 16.51 -0.08
C GLY A 144 16.24 15.87 0.47
N GLY A 145 16.95 16.58 1.35
CA GLY A 145 18.17 16.08 1.98
C GLY A 145 19.07 17.20 2.53
N ASP A 146 20.26 16.81 2.98
CA ASP A 146 21.26 17.70 3.57
C ASP A 146 20.76 18.47 4.81
N ALA A 147 19.86 17.84 5.59
CA ALA A 147 19.40 18.41 6.84
C ALA A 147 20.57 18.64 7.82
N PRO A 148 20.71 19.84 8.39
CA PRO A 148 21.82 20.15 9.29
C PRO A 148 21.56 19.62 10.70
N THR A 149 22.62 19.23 11.41
CA THR A 149 22.55 19.09 12.88
C THR A 149 22.25 20.46 13.50
N LEU A 150 21.26 20.51 14.38
CA LEU A 150 20.87 21.72 15.10
C LEU A 150 21.46 21.70 16.50
N TYR A 151 21.98 22.83 16.98
CA TYR A 151 22.47 22.95 18.35
C TYR A 151 21.46 23.67 19.22
N LYS A 152 21.28 23.22 20.47
CA LYS A 152 20.29 23.75 21.42
C LYS A 152 20.40 25.26 21.61
N LYS A 153 21.61 25.81 21.60
CA LYS A 153 21.91 27.24 21.69
C LYS A 153 21.31 28.07 20.54
N ASP A 154 21.08 27.45 19.38
CA ASP A 154 20.61 28.10 18.16
C ASP A 154 19.09 27.91 17.95
N LEU A 155 18.39 27.36 18.95
CA LEU A 155 16.95 27.06 18.91
C LEU A 155 16.12 27.95 19.85
N ASP A 156 16.68 29.07 20.30
CA ASP A 156 15.92 30.02 21.13
C ASP A 156 14.70 30.56 20.37
N GLY A 157 13.53 30.54 21.04
CA GLY A 157 12.25 30.90 20.45
C GLY A 157 11.68 29.92 19.40
N ILE A 158 12.35 28.79 19.13
CA ILE A 158 11.84 27.74 18.22
C ILE A 158 11.09 26.70 19.03
N GLU A 159 9.87 26.37 18.59
CA GLU A 159 9.07 25.32 19.23
C GLU A 159 9.68 23.94 18.96
N ILE A 160 9.88 23.18 20.04
CA ILE A 160 10.40 21.80 20.04
C ILE A 160 9.34 20.93 20.72
N ILE A 161 8.83 19.95 20.00
CA ILE A 161 7.76 19.05 20.46
C ILE A 161 8.36 17.66 20.55
N ALA A 162 8.26 16.99 21.71
CA ALA A 162 8.60 15.56 21.78
C ALA A 162 7.67 14.78 20.86
N MET A 163 8.18 13.82 20.09
CA MET A 163 7.38 13.18 19.05
C MET A 163 6.11 12.52 19.61
N LYS A 164 6.17 11.99 20.84
CA LYS A 164 5.00 11.43 21.54
C LYS A 164 3.86 12.41 21.80
N ASP A 165 4.18 13.70 21.89
CA ASP A 165 3.24 14.79 22.14
C ASP A 165 2.76 15.43 20.81
N TYR A 166 3.32 14.98 19.68
CA TYR A 166 2.91 15.46 18.36
C TYR A 166 1.53 14.93 17.99
N ALA A 167 0.54 15.81 18.07
CA ALA A 167 -0.78 15.59 17.49
C ALA A 167 -0.87 16.31 16.13
N PRO A 168 -0.86 15.60 14.99
CA PRO A 168 -1.08 16.24 13.70
C PRO A 168 -2.47 16.90 13.70
N ALA A 169 -2.61 18.05 13.05
CA ALA A 169 -3.89 18.78 12.97
C ALA A 169 -5.03 17.92 12.38
N SER A 170 -4.69 16.86 11.63
CA SER A 170 -5.63 15.90 11.07
C SER A 170 -5.99 14.73 12.01
N ALA A 171 -5.38 14.63 13.20
CA ALA A 171 -5.68 13.59 14.20
C ALA A 171 -7.14 13.61 14.67
N SER A 172 -7.86 14.72 14.49
CA SER A 172 -9.30 14.83 14.78
C SER A 172 -10.20 14.59 13.55
N SER A 173 -9.69 14.78 12.33
CA SER A 173 -10.47 14.66 11.08
C SER A 173 -10.32 13.31 10.39
N ASP A 174 -9.13 12.71 10.44
CA ASP A 174 -8.77 11.51 9.66
C ASP A 174 -9.31 10.20 10.27
N THR A 175 -9.90 10.31 11.45
CA THR A 175 -10.48 9.23 12.28
C THR A 175 -11.75 9.68 12.96
N GLY A 176 -12.38 10.76 12.46
CA GLY A 176 -13.69 11.25 12.93
C GLY A 176 -13.78 11.38 14.44
N GLY A 177 -12.76 12.01 15.01
CA GLY A 177 -12.69 12.36 16.42
C GLY A 177 -11.87 11.41 17.30
N PHE A 178 -11.35 10.28 16.80
CA PHE A 178 -10.45 9.42 17.59
C PHE A 178 -8.99 9.75 17.30
N PRO A 179 -8.23 10.41 18.20
CA PRO A 179 -6.84 10.74 17.90
C PRO A 179 -6.09 9.47 17.51
N LEU A 180 -5.57 9.44 16.28
CA LEU A 180 -4.60 8.41 15.91
C LEU A 180 -3.46 8.49 16.91
N THR A 181 -3.33 7.49 17.77
CA THR A 181 -2.25 7.30 18.74
C THR A 181 -0.92 6.96 18.03
N ARG A 182 -0.72 7.49 16.81
CA ARG A 182 0.38 7.12 15.91
C ARG A 182 1.75 7.35 16.53
N TYR A 183 1.88 8.30 17.45
CA TYR A 183 3.16 8.65 18.05
C TYR A 183 3.20 8.42 19.56
N THR A 184 2.10 8.02 20.19
CA THR A 184 2.08 7.83 21.65
C THR A 184 2.88 6.58 22.03
N PRO A 185 3.27 6.42 23.30
CA PRO A 185 3.83 5.15 23.78
C PRO A 185 2.96 3.95 23.44
N ASP A 186 3.55 2.77 23.43
CA ASP A 186 2.87 1.50 23.19
C ASP A 186 1.73 1.30 24.21
N PRO A 187 0.48 1.13 23.76
CA PRO A 187 -0.67 1.03 24.66
C PRO A 187 -0.68 -0.25 25.52
N ARG A 188 0.15 -1.26 25.21
CA ARG A 188 0.22 -2.52 25.96
C ARG A 188 1.07 -2.39 27.22
N ASN A 189 2.21 -1.69 27.14
CA ASN A 189 3.23 -1.66 28.19
C ASN A 189 3.71 -0.25 28.58
N GLY A 190 3.34 0.79 27.82
CA GLY A 190 3.75 2.18 28.04
C GLY A 190 5.14 2.55 27.54
N GLU A 191 5.81 1.68 26.79
CA GLU A 191 7.15 1.93 26.25
C GLU A 191 7.13 3.01 25.15
N ASP A 192 8.05 3.98 25.23
CA ASP A 192 8.17 5.08 24.26
C ASP A 192 9.27 4.80 23.25
N TYR A 193 8.92 4.09 22.17
CA TYR A 193 9.85 3.81 21.06
C TYR A 193 10.30 5.06 20.28
N LEU A 194 9.75 6.24 20.60
CA LEU A 194 10.15 7.52 20.02
C LEU A 194 10.92 8.38 21.03
N GLU A 195 11.33 7.82 22.16
CA GLU A 195 12.10 8.55 23.18
C GLU A 195 13.33 9.22 22.55
N GLY A 196 13.52 10.50 22.86
CA GLY A 196 14.61 11.29 22.32
C GLY A 196 14.42 11.78 20.88
N ILE A 197 13.29 11.49 20.23
CA ILE A 197 12.90 12.05 18.93
C ILE A 197 11.99 13.26 19.15
N PHE A 198 12.29 14.36 18.44
CA PHE A 198 11.61 15.63 18.54
C PHE A 198 11.24 16.16 17.15
N LEU A 199 10.07 16.79 17.06
CA LEU A 199 9.68 17.63 15.94
C LEU A 199 10.04 19.08 16.26
N ILE A 200 10.91 19.66 15.46
CA ILE A 200 11.36 21.06 15.59
C ILE A 200 10.63 21.89 14.54
N LYS A 201 9.94 22.96 14.95
CA LYS A 201 9.18 23.85 14.04
C LYS A 201 10.09 24.77 13.21
N LYS A 202 10.96 24.16 12.42
CA LYS A 202 11.90 24.82 11.52
C LYS A 202 12.12 23.92 10.30
N PRO A 203 12.03 24.46 9.08
CA PRO A 203 12.29 23.68 7.88
C PRO A 203 13.76 23.23 7.84
N ASN A 204 13.99 22.02 7.33
CA ASN A 204 15.32 21.40 7.34
C ASN A 204 15.80 20.93 5.96
N GLY A 205 15.01 21.13 4.91
CA GLY A 205 15.33 20.71 3.54
C GLY A 205 14.86 19.30 3.19
N ILE A 206 14.18 18.60 4.11
CA ILE A 206 13.55 17.29 3.92
C ILE A 206 12.02 17.46 3.94
N ASN A 207 11.32 16.63 3.19
CA ASN A 207 9.87 16.65 3.14
C ASN A 207 9.27 16.22 4.50
N ASP A 208 8.39 17.04 5.05
CA ASP A 208 7.74 16.82 6.35
C ASP A 208 7.12 15.41 6.45
N PHE A 209 6.38 14.99 5.41
CA PHE A 209 5.71 13.68 5.41
C PHE A 209 6.72 12.52 5.43
N TYR A 210 7.87 12.65 4.76
CA TYR A 210 8.89 11.60 4.75
C TYR A 210 9.53 11.39 6.12
N GLU A 211 9.97 12.48 6.75
CA GLU A 211 10.68 12.38 8.03
C GLU A 211 9.76 12.03 9.20
N ILE A 212 8.51 12.51 9.17
CA ILE A 212 7.49 12.15 10.15
C ILE A 212 7.09 10.67 10.00
N ASP A 213 6.93 10.17 8.77
CA ASP A 213 6.69 8.75 8.52
C ASP A 213 7.88 7.89 9.00
N LYS A 214 9.12 8.33 8.78
CA LYS A 214 10.31 7.59 9.28
C LYS A 214 10.35 7.46 10.78
N ALA A 215 9.99 8.52 11.50
CA ALA A 215 9.82 8.45 12.94
C ALA A 215 8.67 7.50 13.32
N TYR A 216 7.51 7.60 12.66
CA TYR A 216 6.39 6.66 12.88
C TYR A 216 6.79 5.19 12.70
N LYS A 217 7.57 4.86 11.66
CA LYS A 217 8.04 3.49 11.41
C LYS A 217 8.93 2.95 12.52
N ALA A 218 9.71 3.79 13.19
CA ALA A 218 10.51 3.37 14.33
C ALA A 218 9.64 2.87 15.49
N ARG A 219 8.54 3.57 15.76
CA ARG A 219 7.55 3.12 16.74
C ARG A 219 6.92 1.79 16.35
N VAL A 220 6.47 1.67 15.10
CA VAL A 220 5.81 0.46 14.63
C VAL A 220 6.76 -0.75 14.74
N ALA A 221 8.02 -0.60 14.34
CA ALA A 221 9.04 -1.65 14.52
C ALA A 221 9.21 -2.06 15.99
N GLY A 222 9.36 -1.09 16.89
CA GLY A 222 9.43 -1.37 18.33
C GLY A 222 8.22 -2.12 18.87
N MET A 223 7.00 -1.72 18.46
CA MET A 223 5.76 -2.41 18.84
C MET A 223 5.66 -3.83 18.27
N MET A 224 6.38 -4.14 17.21
CA MET A 224 6.44 -5.50 16.67
C MET A 224 7.57 -6.32 17.30
N GLY A 225 8.34 -5.76 18.24
CA GLY A 225 9.52 -6.41 18.82
C GLY A 225 10.71 -6.49 17.86
N TRP A 226 10.70 -5.69 16.79
CA TRP A 226 11.69 -5.76 15.73
C TRP A 226 12.74 -4.64 15.85
N ASP A 227 14.01 -5.04 15.86
CA ASP A 227 15.16 -4.18 15.60
C ASP A 227 15.20 -3.62 14.16
N LEU A 228 15.14 -2.30 14.03
CA LEU A 228 15.23 -1.58 12.75
C LEU A 228 16.52 -1.84 11.95
N ASP A 229 17.57 -2.34 12.62
CA ASP A 229 18.84 -2.70 12.01
C ASP A 229 18.93 -4.18 11.59
N GLU A 230 17.96 -5.01 11.98
CA GLU A 230 17.88 -6.42 11.58
C GLU A 230 17.23 -6.61 10.19
N PRO A 231 17.65 -7.65 9.43
CA PRO A 231 17.01 -8.02 8.18
C PRO A 231 15.54 -8.42 8.39
N VAL A 232 14.80 -8.42 7.30
CA VAL A 232 13.35 -8.57 7.27
C VAL A 232 12.86 -9.81 8.03
N PHE A 233 11.93 -9.64 8.99
CA PHE A 233 11.18 -10.77 9.53
C PHE A 233 10.11 -11.20 8.53
N TYR A 234 10.28 -12.39 8.00
CA TYR A 234 9.22 -13.14 7.34
C TYR A 234 8.82 -14.27 8.30
N PRO A 235 7.53 -14.50 8.58
CA PRO A 235 7.12 -15.77 9.18
C PRO A 235 7.69 -16.92 8.34
N ASP A 236 8.22 -17.97 8.99
CA ASP A 236 8.89 -19.10 8.31
C ASP A 236 8.02 -19.79 7.24
N TYR A 237 6.69 -19.62 7.31
CA TYR A 237 5.73 -20.16 6.34
C TYR A 237 5.44 -19.24 5.14
N ASP A 238 5.77 -17.94 5.22
CA ASP A 238 5.20 -16.90 4.33
C ASP A 238 6.28 -16.06 3.62
N ALA A 239 7.46 -16.65 3.40
CA ALA A 239 8.65 -15.94 2.97
C ALA A 239 8.46 -15.04 1.74
N VAL A 240 7.54 -15.33 0.81
CA VAL A 240 7.04 -14.37 -0.20
C VAL A 240 5.74 -14.91 -0.83
N GLU A 241 4.59 -14.25 -0.67
CA GLU A 241 3.37 -14.50 -1.49
C GLU A 241 3.55 -14.06 -2.96
N GLY A 242 4.48 -14.69 -3.69
CA GLY A 242 4.75 -14.44 -5.11
C GLY A 242 5.35 -15.66 -5.81
N VAL A 243 5.83 -15.50 -7.06
CA VAL A 243 6.55 -16.56 -7.83
C VAL A 243 7.86 -17.00 -7.15
N GLN A 244 8.15 -16.51 -5.95
CA GLN A 244 9.26 -16.94 -5.11
C GLN A 244 8.85 -18.05 -4.14
N ASP A 245 7.55 -18.27 -3.92
CA ASP A 245 7.05 -19.51 -3.34
C ASP A 245 7.39 -20.66 -4.31
N PRO A 246 8.25 -21.61 -3.91
CA PRO A 246 8.59 -22.76 -4.73
C PRO A 246 7.35 -23.52 -5.20
N PHE A 247 6.29 -23.61 -4.40
CA PHE A 247 5.06 -24.29 -4.78
C PHE A 247 4.37 -23.61 -5.98
N ILE A 248 4.18 -22.30 -5.92
CA ILE A 248 3.55 -21.54 -7.03
C ILE A 248 4.46 -21.59 -8.27
N SER A 249 5.78 -21.42 -8.10
CA SER A 249 6.74 -21.51 -9.19
C SER A 249 6.71 -22.89 -9.86
N ASP A 250 6.69 -23.96 -9.07
CA ASP A 250 6.68 -25.34 -9.54
C ASP A 250 5.35 -25.69 -10.21
N TRP A 251 4.22 -25.31 -9.62
CA TRP A 251 2.89 -25.47 -10.22
C TRP A 251 2.83 -24.75 -11.57
N ILE A 252 3.29 -23.51 -11.65
CA ILE A 252 3.35 -22.80 -12.93
C ILE A 252 4.31 -23.50 -13.91
N GLY A 253 5.46 -23.97 -13.45
CA GLY A 253 6.41 -24.71 -14.27
C GLY A 253 5.81 -25.99 -14.85
N GLU A 254 5.13 -26.77 -14.02
CA GLU A 254 4.54 -28.06 -14.38
C GLU A 254 3.41 -27.89 -15.41
N TYR A 255 2.49 -26.96 -15.19
CA TYR A 255 1.30 -26.82 -16.02
C TYR A 255 1.49 -25.94 -17.26
N PHE A 256 2.51 -25.08 -17.27
CA PHE A 256 2.58 -23.98 -18.24
C PHE A 256 3.95 -23.73 -18.90
N SER A 257 5.02 -24.39 -18.46
CA SER A 257 6.39 -24.06 -18.91
C SER A 257 6.63 -24.15 -20.41
N GLU A 258 5.91 -25.05 -21.11
CA GLU A 258 6.01 -25.17 -22.55
C GLU A 258 5.19 -24.10 -23.29
N ASP A 259 4.09 -23.59 -22.74
CA ASP A 259 3.13 -22.76 -23.49
C ASP A 259 3.19 -21.27 -23.18
N ILE A 260 3.48 -20.90 -21.92
CA ILE A 260 3.51 -19.51 -21.47
C ILE A 260 4.72 -19.25 -20.56
N LYS A 261 5.28 -18.05 -20.62
CA LYS A 261 6.28 -17.61 -19.64
C LYS A 261 5.58 -16.84 -18.54
N VAL A 262 5.87 -17.15 -17.28
CA VAL A 262 5.40 -16.33 -16.14
C VAL A 262 6.57 -15.59 -15.48
N THR A 263 6.32 -14.36 -15.04
CA THR A 263 7.24 -13.55 -14.22
C THR A 263 6.45 -12.57 -13.37
N GLU A 264 7.06 -12.03 -12.31
CA GLU A 264 6.50 -10.94 -11.51
C GLU A 264 6.85 -9.54 -12.06
N GLY A 265 6.03 -8.56 -11.69
CA GLY A 265 6.22 -7.13 -11.90
C GLY A 265 5.26 -6.32 -11.02
N PHE A 266 5.71 -5.95 -9.81
CA PHE A 266 4.90 -5.25 -8.81
C PHE A 266 5.02 -3.72 -8.91
N TYR A 267 4.03 -3.00 -8.37
CA TYR A 267 4.02 -1.53 -8.31
C TYR A 267 4.85 -0.98 -7.14
N SER A 268 4.99 -1.75 -6.07
CA SER A 268 5.80 -1.43 -4.90
C SER A 268 6.71 -2.62 -4.64
N ASN A 269 7.72 -2.80 -5.48
CA ASN A 269 8.61 -3.92 -5.29
C ASN A 269 9.43 -3.74 -4.00
N VAL A 270 9.76 -4.84 -3.36
CA VAL A 270 10.78 -4.85 -2.32
C VAL A 270 12.13 -4.73 -3.05
N PRO A 271 12.91 -3.65 -2.86
CA PRO A 271 14.16 -3.46 -3.58
C PRO A 271 15.07 -4.68 -3.46
N ARG A 272 15.61 -5.15 -4.59
CA ARG A 272 16.48 -6.33 -4.71
C ARG A 272 15.83 -7.69 -4.45
N MET A 273 14.62 -7.75 -3.91
CA MET A 273 13.91 -9.00 -3.68
C MET A 273 12.89 -9.26 -4.78
N THR A 274 12.02 -8.29 -5.07
CA THR A 274 11.00 -8.45 -6.12
C THR A 274 11.20 -7.48 -7.27
N LYS A 275 10.64 -7.81 -8.45
CA LYS A 275 10.76 -6.99 -9.66
C LYS A 275 9.71 -5.89 -9.71
N HIS A 276 10.13 -4.68 -10.08
CA HIS A 276 9.21 -3.57 -10.36
C HIS A 276 8.60 -3.70 -11.76
N LEU A 277 7.30 -3.44 -11.91
CA LEU A 277 6.58 -3.54 -13.20
C LEU A 277 7.21 -2.68 -14.29
N LYS A 278 7.63 -1.45 -13.92
CA LYS A 278 8.37 -0.55 -14.81
C LYS A 278 9.62 -1.20 -15.41
N ASP A 279 10.32 -2.10 -14.72
CA ASP A 279 11.48 -2.78 -15.32
C ASP A 279 11.09 -4.07 -16.04
N THR A 280 10.09 -4.79 -15.53
CA THR A 280 9.62 -6.05 -16.13
C THR A 280 9.09 -5.82 -17.54
N MET A 281 8.31 -4.77 -17.77
CA MET A 281 7.68 -4.50 -19.08
C MET A 281 8.70 -4.30 -20.23
N PRO A 282 9.68 -3.39 -20.12
CA PRO A 282 10.73 -3.24 -21.12
C PRO A 282 11.62 -4.48 -21.25
N ARG A 283 11.87 -5.22 -20.15
CA ARG A 283 12.61 -6.48 -20.22
C ARG A 283 11.84 -7.53 -21.01
N ALA A 284 10.52 -7.62 -20.85
CA ALA A 284 9.69 -8.51 -21.66
C ALA A 284 9.73 -8.11 -23.13
N ALA A 285 9.58 -6.81 -23.44
CA ALA A 285 9.68 -6.27 -24.78
C ALA A 285 11.03 -6.57 -25.44
N ARG A 286 12.14 -6.34 -24.73
CA ARG A 286 13.50 -6.67 -25.19
C ARG A 286 13.69 -8.16 -25.44
N ASN A 287 13.01 -9.02 -24.69
CA ASN A 287 13.06 -10.47 -24.89
C ASN A 287 12.15 -10.99 -26.02
N GLY A 288 11.58 -10.08 -26.82
CA GLY A 288 10.77 -10.41 -28.00
C GLY A 288 9.29 -10.63 -27.71
N TYR A 289 8.83 -10.52 -26.45
CA TYR A 289 7.40 -10.67 -26.16
C TYR A 289 6.60 -9.46 -26.65
N ARG A 290 5.47 -9.74 -27.30
CA ARG A 290 4.49 -8.72 -27.76
C ARG A 290 3.07 -9.01 -27.27
N ASN A 291 2.74 -10.29 -27.07
CA ASN A 291 1.53 -10.72 -26.37
C ASN A 291 1.82 -10.79 -24.86
N ILE A 292 1.19 -9.91 -24.09
CA ILE A 292 1.41 -9.77 -22.65
C ILE A 292 0.07 -9.92 -21.94
N VAL A 293 0.04 -10.73 -20.89
CA VAL A 293 -1.11 -10.88 -20.00
C VAL A 293 -0.71 -10.34 -18.63
N LEU A 294 -1.31 -9.25 -18.20
CA LEU A 294 -1.19 -8.74 -16.83
C LEU A 294 -2.18 -9.51 -15.96
N ALA A 295 -1.68 -10.28 -15.00
CA ALA A 295 -2.51 -11.04 -14.09
C ALA A 295 -2.28 -10.55 -12.66
N LYS A 296 -3.33 -10.04 -12.02
CA LYS A 296 -3.27 -9.69 -10.61
C LYS A 296 -3.54 -10.92 -9.76
N PRO A 297 -2.69 -11.27 -8.78
CA PRO A 297 -2.98 -12.29 -7.79
C PRO A 297 -3.85 -11.75 -6.63
N ILE A 298 -4.52 -10.61 -6.82
CA ILE A 298 -5.34 -9.95 -5.80
C ILE A 298 -6.75 -9.68 -6.33
N THR A 299 -7.73 -9.67 -5.43
CA THR A 299 -9.17 -9.61 -5.77
C THR A 299 -9.71 -8.19 -6.02
N ASP A 300 -8.81 -7.26 -6.29
CA ASP A 300 -9.08 -5.85 -6.50
C ASP A 300 -9.51 -5.53 -7.92
N HIS A 301 -10.77 -5.79 -8.17
CA HIS A 301 -11.41 -5.33 -9.39
C HIS A 301 -11.86 -3.87 -9.26
N ASN A 302 -10.92 -2.93 -9.42
CA ASN A 302 -11.25 -1.51 -9.52
C ASN A 302 -10.49 -0.82 -10.66
N VAL A 303 -11.06 0.26 -11.19
CA VAL A 303 -10.51 1.00 -12.32
C VAL A 303 -9.13 1.57 -11.98
N TYR A 304 -8.96 2.03 -10.74
CA TYR A 304 -7.69 2.54 -10.25
C TYR A 304 -6.54 1.53 -10.38
N ALA A 305 -6.71 0.33 -9.83
CA ALA A 305 -5.71 -0.71 -9.88
C ALA A 305 -5.52 -1.24 -11.32
N ASN A 306 -6.60 -1.46 -12.06
CA ASN A 306 -6.52 -2.10 -13.38
C ASN A 306 -6.03 -1.13 -14.46
N ASN A 307 -6.55 0.09 -14.51
CA ASN A 307 -6.16 1.00 -15.57
C ASN A 307 -4.89 1.75 -15.19
N PHE A 308 -4.82 2.36 -14.01
CA PHE A 308 -3.68 3.22 -13.67
C PHE A 308 -2.43 2.42 -13.31
N TRP A 309 -2.56 1.43 -12.42
CA TRP A 309 -1.38 0.70 -11.93
C TRP A 309 -0.89 -0.40 -12.84
N ASP A 310 -1.80 -1.16 -13.44
CA ASP A 310 -1.42 -2.20 -14.39
C ASP A 310 -1.16 -1.61 -15.77
N LEU A 311 -2.24 -1.21 -16.45
CA LEU A 311 -2.19 -0.96 -17.89
C LEU A 311 -1.37 0.29 -18.20
N HIS A 312 -1.72 1.42 -17.61
CA HIS A 312 -1.10 2.71 -17.86
C HIS A 312 0.37 2.73 -17.45
N LEU A 313 0.70 2.21 -16.26
CA LEU A 313 2.10 2.09 -15.83
C LEU A 313 2.92 1.21 -16.78
N SER A 314 2.32 0.13 -17.29
CA SER A 314 2.95 -0.76 -18.27
C SER A 314 3.20 -0.07 -19.60
N LEU A 315 2.18 0.58 -20.16
CA LEU A 315 2.26 1.33 -21.41
C LEU A 315 3.27 2.46 -21.31
N GLN A 316 3.23 3.21 -20.21
CA GLN A 316 4.17 4.27 -19.91
C GLN A 316 5.60 3.74 -19.85
N SER A 317 5.83 2.62 -19.18
CA SER A 317 7.16 2.04 -19.11
C SER A 317 7.68 1.64 -20.49
N LEU A 318 6.86 1.01 -21.32
CA LEU A 318 7.21 0.67 -22.70
C LEU A 318 7.55 1.92 -23.52
N CYS A 319 6.69 2.94 -23.46
CA CYS A 319 6.91 4.22 -24.14
C CYS A 319 8.21 4.89 -23.71
N ARG A 320 8.49 4.97 -22.39
CA ARG A 320 9.72 5.56 -21.86
C ARG A 320 10.97 4.77 -22.25
N ALA A 321 10.83 3.45 -22.40
CA ALA A 321 11.86 2.59 -22.96
C ALA A 321 11.99 2.67 -24.50
N ARG A 322 11.27 3.61 -25.14
CA ARG A 322 11.22 3.91 -26.58
C ARG A 322 10.52 2.87 -27.46
N PHE A 323 9.74 1.98 -26.87
CA PHE A 323 8.89 1.08 -27.64
C PHE A 323 7.60 1.79 -28.08
N ASP A 324 7.13 1.52 -29.31
CA ASP A 324 5.77 1.89 -29.70
C ASP A 324 4.78 0.97 -28.98
N VAL A 325 3.94 1.54 -28.13
CA VAL A 325 2.95 0.78 -27.35
C VAL A 325 1.93 0.07 -28.24
N LYS A 326 1.72 0.52 -29.49
CA LYS A 326 0.83 -0.12 -30.46
C LYS A 326 1.33 -1.48 -30.95
N ASP A 327 2.62 -1.78 -30.77
CA ASP A 327 3.20 -3.08 -31.12
C ASP A 327 2.84 -4.19 -30.11
N PHE A 328 2.19 -3.85 -28.99
CA PHE A 328 1.95 -4.76 -27.88
C PHE A 328 0.46 -5.05 -27.73
N ASN A 329 0.15 -6.34 -27.66
CA ASN A 329 -1.17 -6.84 -27.30
C ASN A 329 -1.18 -7.13 -25.78
N ILE A 330 -1.63 -6.15 -25.00
CA ILE A 330 -1.69 -6.25 -23.54
C ILE A 330 -3.12 -6.60 -23.12
N ASN A 331 -3.29 -7.78 -22.54
CA ASN A 331 -4.54 -8.26 -21.97
C ASN A 331 -4.45 -8.26 -20.44
N GLN A 332 -5.59 -8.14 -19.75
CA GLN A 332 -5.64 -8.17 -18.30
C GLN A 332 -6.52 -9.32 -17.82
N VAL A 333 -6.00 -10.16 -16.93
CA VAL A 333 -6.83 -11.08 -16.14
C VAL A 333 -7.31 -10.32 -14.92
N ARG A 334 -8.58 -9.97 -14.95
CA ARG A 334 -9.27 -9.26 -13.87
C ARG A 334 -9.78 -10.29 -12.88
N MET A 335 -9.02 -10.54 -11.81
CA MET A 335 -9.50 -11.35 -10.71
C MET A 335 -10.59 -10.61 -9.92
N TYR A 336 -11.69 -11.31 -9.65
CA TYR A 336 -12.77 -10.84 -8.80
C TYR A 336 -12.69 -11.60 -7.48
N GLY A 337 -12.93 -10.96 -6.34
CA GLY A 337 -13.01 -11.65 -5.03
C GLY A 337 -14.31 -12.40 -4.83
N ARG A 338 -14.74 -13.08 -5.89
CA ARG A 338 -16.01 -13.76 -6.04
C ARG A 338 -15.83 -15.09 -6.77
N THR A 339 -14.59 -15.58 -6.84
CA THR A 339 -14.34 -16.93 -7.34
C THR A 339 -14.56 -17.94 -6.22
N PRO A 340 -14.89 -19.20 -6.55
CA PRO A 340 -14.99 -20.26 -5.55
C PRO A 340 -13.73 -20.40 -4.70
N GLU A 341 -12.54 -20.28 -5.29
CA GLU A 341 -11.25 -20.40 -4.60
C GLU A 341 -11.07 -19.30 -3.55
N TYR A 342 -11.42 -18.06 -3.89
CA TYR A 342 -11.35 -16.96 -2.93
C TYR A 342 -12.33 -17.16 -1.77
N ASN A 343 -13.58 -17.53 -2.06
CA ASN A 343 -14.56 -17.77 -1.00
C ASN A 343 -14.16 -18.95 -0.12
N TYR A 344 -13.58 -20.01 -0.70
CA TYR A 344 -13.04 -21.15 0.03
C TYR A 344 -11.90 -20.74 0.96
N MET A 345 -10.92 -19.98 0.48
CA MET A 345 -9.84 -19.44 1.33
C MET A 345 -10.38 -18.60 2.49
N MET A 346 -11.38 -17.76 2.21
CA MET A 346 -12.03 -16.93 3.23
C MET A 346 -12.83 -17.77 4.24
N HIS A 347 -13.47 -18.85 3.80
CA HIS A 347 -14.14 -19.81 4.70
C HIS A 347 -13.11 -20.56 5.55
N GLN A 348 -12.00 -21.03 4.99
CA GLN A 348 -10.91 -21.63 5.79
C GLN A 348 -10.38 -20.67 6.86
N ASN A 349 -10.27 -19.38 6.54
CA ASN A 349 -9.90 -18.37 7.52
C ASN A 349 -10.95 -18.22 8.63
N LEU A 350 -12.24 -18.31 8.28
CA LEU A 350 -13.35 -18.31 9.24
C LEU A 350 -13.37 -19.59 10.09
N GLU A 351 -13.19 -20.77 9.49
CA GLU A 351 -13.20 -22.09 10.15
C GLU A 351 -12.17 -22.16 11.28
N ARG A 352 -10.97 -21.59 11.07
CA ARG A 352 -9.93 -21.49 12.11
C ARG A 352 -10.39 -20.78 13.38
N HIS A 353 -11.43 -19.95 13.31
CA HIS A 353 -12.04 -19.31 14.47
C HIS A 353 -13.24 -20.11 14.99
N LEU A 354 -14.04 -20.67 14.08
CA LEU A 354 -15.17 -21.53 14.41
C LEU A 354 -14.74 -22.80 15.16
N ASP A 355 -13.54 -23.34 14.89
CA ASP A 355 -12.97 -24.49 15.59
C ASP A 355 -12.83 -24.29 17.11
N HIS A 356 -12.86 -23.03 17.58
CA HIS A 356 -12.81 -22.67 18.99
C HIS A 356 -14.20 -22.38 19.60
N ILE A 357 -15.27 -22.47 18.80
CA ILE A 357 -16.65 -22.18 19.19
C ILE A 357 -17.44 -23.49 19.20
N GLU A 358 -18.37 -23.65 20.15
CA GLU A 358 -19.18 -24.86 20.19
C GLU A 358 -20.11 -24.96 18.96
N PRO A 359 -20.16 -26.11 18.27
CA PRO A 359 -21.11 -26.33 17.19
C PRO A 359 -22.57 -26.06 17.61
N GLY A 360 -23.34 -25.47 16.73
CA GLY A 360 -24.72 -25.03 16.94
C GLY A 360 -24.86 -23.64 17.58
N SER A 361 -23.75 -23.04 18.01
CA SER A 361 -23.71 -21.65 18.51
C SER A 361 -24.10 -20.66 17.42
N GLU A 362 -24.66 -19.54 17.86
CA GLU A 362 -24.96 -18.41 16.98
C GLU A 362 -23.75 -17.48 16.93
N VAL A 363 -23.22 -17.26 15.74
CA VAL A 363 -21.99 -16.51 15.51
C VAL A 363 -22.28 -15.33 14.59
N SER A 364 -22.01 -14.11 15.07
CA SER A 364 -22.09 -12.92 14.22
C SER A 364 -20.76 -12.70 13.52
N VAL A 365 -20.78 -12.60 12.19
CA VAL A 365 -19.59 -12.37 11.38
C VAL A 365 -19.63 -10.94 10.83
N ILE A 366 -18.62 -10.16 11.18
CA ILE A 366 -18.41 -8.79 10.69
C ILE A 366 -17.38 -8.85 9.56
N TYR A 367 -17.82 -8.63 8.32
CA TYR A 367 -16.91 -8.54 7.18
C TYR A 367 -16.29 -7.14 7.11
N THR A 368 -14.97 -7.08 7.10
CA THR A 368 -14.24 -5.83 7.32
C THR A 368 -13.22 -5.56 6.23
N THR A 369 -13.27 -4.36 5.66
CA THR A 369 -12.33 -3.91 4.63
C THR A 369 -11.50 -2.68 5.04
N PHE A 370 -10.33 -2.55 4.43
CA PHE A 370 -9.42 -1.40 4.53
C PHE A 370 -9.71 -0.31 3.46
N GLY A 371 -10.66 -0.53 2.54
CA GLY A 371 -10.88 0.36 1.39
C GLY A 371 -11.20 1.83 1.74
N LEU A 372 -10.92 2.76 0.82
CA LEU A 372 -11.18 4.19 1.01
C LEU A 372 -12.68 4.54 0.85
N PRO A 373 -13.26 5.38 1.70
CA PRO A 373 -14.65 5.76 1.59
C PRO A 373 -14.89 7.01 0.74
N TRP A 374 -15.99 6.95 0.00
CA TRP A 374 -16.71 8.01 -0.74
C TRP A 374 -17.41 9.06 0.14
N PRO A 375 -17.72 10.28 -0.37
CA PRO A 375 -17.26 10.92 -1.61
C PRO A 375 -16.08 11.85 -1.39
N GLY A 376 -15.42 12.24 -2.48
CA GLY A 376 -14.72 13.52 -2.52
C GLY A 376 -15.04 14.26 -3.82
N ALA A 377 -14.33 15.34 -4.10
CA ALA A 377 -14.40 16.06 -5.38
C ALA A 377 -13.26 15.62 -6.31
N ASN A 378 -13.25 16.05 -7.57
CA ASN A 378 -12.05 15.96 -8.42
C ASN A 378 -11.39 17.36 -8.50
N PRO A 379 -10.88 17.91 -7.38
CA PRO A 379 -10.41 19.28 -7.36
C PRO A 379 -9.13 19.41 -8.21
N VAL A 380 -8.92 20.59 -8.77
CA VAL A 380 -7.70 20.94 -9.49
C VAL A 380 -6.95 22.00 -8.69
N GLY A 381 -5.65 21.82 -8.54
CA GLY A 381 -4.79 22.79 -7.87
C GLY A 381 -3.74 22.16 -6.96
N PRO A 382 -2.91 23.00 -6.32
CA PRO A 382 -1.80 22.55 -5.48
C PRO A 382 -2.26 21.80 -4.23
N MET A 383 -3.48 22.04 -3.76
CA MET A 383 -4.09 21.35 -2.61
C MET A 383 -4.94 20.15 -3.00
N SER A 384 -4.96 19.81 -4.29
CA SER A 384 -5.74 18.68 -4.80
C SER A 384 -4.92 17.41 -4.81
N ASN A 385 -5.56 16.29 -4.50
CA ASN A 385 -5.03 14.98 -4.85
C ASN A 385 -5.26 14.78 -6.36
N ALA A 386 -4.21 14.39 -7.09
CA ALA A 386 -4.30 14.20 -8.53
C ALA A 386 -5.09 12.94 -8.93
N ALA A 387 -5.25 11.97 -8.02
CA ALA A 387 -5.90 10.71 -8.33
C ALA A 387 -7.43 10.78 -8.21
N PRO A 388 -8.20 10.24 -9.18
CA PRO A 388 -9.66 10.22 -9.17
C PRO A 388 -10.22 9.11 -8.27
N PHE A 389 -9.62 8.85 -7.09
CA PHE A 389 -10.11 7.88 -6.09
C PHE A 389 -11.62 7.98 -5.86
N ILE A 390 -12.09 9.21 -6.04
CA ILE A 390 -13.39 9.74 -5.75
C ILE A 390 -14.46 9.35 -6.76
N ASN A 391 -14.13 9.01 -8.01
CA ASN A 391 -15.16 8.66 -9.00
C ASN A 391 -15.26 7.15 -9.26
N GLU A 392 -14.28 6.35 -8.81
CA GLU A 392 -14.09 5.01 -9.39
C GLU A 392 -13.61 3.90 -8.44
N VAL A 393 -13.52 4.10 -7.10
CA VAL A 393 -12.80 3.12 -6.25
C VAL A 393 -13.47 2.73 -4.93
N PHE A 394 -13.48 1.40 -4.71
CA PHE A 394 -13.58 0.60 -3.47
C PHE A 394 -14.95 0.08 -3.00
N HIS A 395 -16.00 0.89 -2.91
CA HIS A 395 -17.24 0.44 -2.22
C HIS A 395 -17.92 -0.74 -2.90
N GLU A 396 -18.20 -0.66 -4.21
CA GLU A 396 -18.95 -1.72 -4.90
C GLU A 396 -18.18 -3.04 -4.92
N ASN A 397 -16.87 -3.04 -5.19
CA ASN A 397 -16.14 -4.30 -5.30
C ASN A 397 -15.96 -5.01 -3.95
N ALA A 398 -15.59 -4.29 -2.89
CA ALA A 398 -15.41 -4.91 -1.57
C ALA A 398 -16.74 -5.39 -0.98
N TYR A 399 -17.82 -4.63 -1.18
CA TYR A 399 -19.16 -5.05 -0.77
C TYR A 399 -19.68 -6.25 -1.59
N LEU A 400 -19.41 -6.29 -2.91
CA LEU A 400 -19.77 -7.45 -3.74
C LEU A 400 -18.95 -8.71 -3.38
N ASN A 401 -17.69 -8.56 -2.97
CA ASN A 401 -16.89 -9.66 -2.43
C ASN A 401 -17.50 -10.17 -1.11
N PHE A 402 -17.93 -9.26 -0.23
CA PHE A 402 -18.67 -9.63 0.98
C PHE A 402 -19.95 -10.42 0.66
N LEU A 403 -20.78 -9.94 -0.28
CA LEU A 403 -22.00 -10.65 -0.65
C LEU A 403 -21.72 -12.05 -1.21
N SER A 404 -20.67 -12.19 -2.04
CA SER A 404 -20.23 -13.51 -2.53
C SER A 404 -19.81 -14.43 -1.39
N PHE A 405 -18.97 -13.95 -0.48
CA PHE A 405 -18.54 -14.70 0.69
C PHE A 405 -19.72 -15.09 1.60
N LYS A 406 -20.63 -14.15 1.89
CA LYS A 406 -21.86 -14.39 2.65
C LYS A 406 -22.67 -15.53 2.03
N ARG A 407 -22.92 -15.51 0.72
CA ARG A 407 -23.64 -16.58 0.02
C ARG A 407 -22.90 -17.92 0.07
N TYR A 408 -21.58 -17.90 0.01
CA TYR A 408 -20.77 -19.11 0.13
C TYR A 408 -20.91 -19.72 1.54
N ILE A 409 -20.81 -18.90 2.59
CA ILE A 409 -20.98 -19.36 3.98
C ILE A 409 -22.38 -19.90 4.22
N GLU A 410 -23.43 -19.21 3.77
CA GLU A 410 -24.82 -19.67 3.87
C GLU A 410 -25.07 -21.04 3.21
N GLN A 411 -24.22 -21.44 2.25
CA GLN A 411 -24.32 -22.72 1.54
C GLN A 411 -23.45 -23.82 2.12
N ASN A 412 -22.31 -23.47 2.74
CA ASN A 412 -21.25 -24.42 3.07
C ASN A 412 -20.99 -24.55 4.58
N GLU A 413 -21.29 -23.53 5.38
CA GLU A 413 -21.17 -23.61 6.84
C GLU A 413 -22.47 -24.16 7.44
N ASN A 414 -22.40 -25.37 8.00
CA ASN A 414 -23.57 -26.07 8.53
C ASN A 414 -23.48 -26.35 10.03
N ASP A 415 -22.30 -26.20 10.63
CA ASP A 415 -22.07 -26.54 12.04
C ASP A 415 -22.44 -25.36 12.93
N HIS A 416 -22.33 -24.12 12.43
CA HIS A 416 -22.63 -22.90 13.18
C HIS A 416 -23.78 -22.10 12.56
N LYS A 417 -24.53 -21.38 13.40
CA LYS A 417 -25.58 -20.46 12.94
C LYS A 417 -24.97 -19.10 12.66
N ILE A 418 -24.47 -18.91 11.45
CA ILE A 418 -23.82 -17.65 11.06
C ILE A 418 -24.86 -16.55 10.78
N SER A 419 -24.65 -15.38 11.38
CA SER A 419 -25.42 -14.16 11.11
C SER A 419 -24.51 -13.06 10.59
N PHE A 420 -24.97 -12.36 9.55
CA PHE A 420 -24.34 -11.14 9.06
C PHE A 420 -25.23 -9.91 9.29
N LEU A 421 -26.32 -10.03 10.07
CA LEU A 421 -27.34 -8.99 10.18
C LEU A 421 -26.97 -7.89 11.18
N LYS A 422 -27.44 -6.68 10.91
CA LYS A 422 -27.28 -5.50 11.79
C LYS A 422 -28.61 -5.18 12.51
N THR A 423 -28.53 -4.71 13.75
CA THR A 423 -29.73 -4.26 14.50
C THR A 423 -30.42 -3.09 13.80
N GLY A 424 -31.75 -3.16 13.69
CA GLY A 424 -32.55 -2.06 13.14
C GLY A 424 -32.28 -1.77 11.66
N GLY A 425 -31.62 -2.70 10.96
CA GLY A 425 -31.40 -2.60 9.52
C GLY A 425 -32.70 -2.65 8.73
N TYR A 426 -32.68 -2.03 7.55
CA TYR A 426 -33.85 -1.97 6.66
C TYR A 426 -33.48 -2.41 5.24
N GLY A 427 -34.48 -2.89 4.49
CA GLY A 427 -34.29 -3.52 3.19
C GLY A 427 -34.10 -5.03 3.28
N THR A 428 -33.57 -5.64 2.22
CA THR A 428 -33.24 -7.07 2.19
C THR A 428 -32.03 -7.39 3.07
N GLU A 429 -31.77 -8.65 3.38
CA GLU A 429 -30.56 -9.08 4.12
C GLU A 429 -29.25 -8.70 3.39
N ASP A 430 -29.30 -8.59 2.06
CA ASP A 430 -28.18 -8.14 1.23
C ASP A 430 -28.11 -6.61 1.08
N ALA A 431 -29.02 -5.85 1.71
CA ALA A 431 -28.94 -4.40 1.69
C ALA A 431 -27.82 -3.93 2.62
N ARG A 432 -26.99 -2.99 2.17
CA ARG A 432 -25.85 -2.44 2.97
C ARG A 432 -26.27 -1.87 4.33
N THR A 433 -27.55 -1.53 4.43
CA THR A 433 -28.22 -0.97 5.61
C THR A 433 -28.64 -2.03 6.62
N ASN A 434 -28.57 -3.31 6.26
CA ASN A 434 -29.07 -4.44 7.03
C ASN A 434 -28.04 -5.53 7.31
N ASN A 435 -26.75 -5.25 7.10
CA ASN A 435 -25.69 -6.21 7.40
C ASN A 435 -24.45 -5.61 8.06
N LEU A 436 -23.61 -6.50 8.58
CA LEU A 436 -22.36 -6.24 9.29
C LEU A 436 -21.16 -6.16 8.33
N TYR A 437 -21.31 -5.38 7.25
CA TYR A 437 -20.17 -4.93 6.46
C TYR A 437 -19.59 -3.65 7.03
N SER A 438 -18.27 -3.59 7.22
CA SER A 438 -17.62 -2.47 7.90
C SER A 438 -16.27 -2.06 7.32
N TYR A 439 -15.89 -0.81 7.61
CA TYR A 439 -14.57 -0.24 7.32
C TYR A 439 -13.69 -0.19 8.57
N ALA A 440 -12.43 -0.63 8.45
CA ALA A 440 -11.50 -0.72 9.59
C ALA A 440 -10.68 0.54 9.86
N LEU A 441 -10.44 1.40 8.86
CA LEU A 441 -9.56 2.57 9.02
C LEU A 441 -10.33 3.88 9.19
N PHE A 442 -11.56 3.94 8.69
CA PHE A 442 -12.31 5.18 8.58
C PHE A 442 -13.36 5.29 9.65
N SER A 443 -13.53 6.52 10.10
CA SER A 443 -14.56 6.85 11.05
C SER A 443 -15.86 7.20 10.37
N GLY A 444 -16.88 7.27 11.20
CA GLY A 444 -18.20 7.69 10.80
C GLY A 444 -18.26 8.91 9.87
N THR A 445 -17.56 9.99 10.18
CA THR A 445 -17.66 11.25 9.42
C THR A 445 -17.00 11.18 8.05
N GLN A 446 -16.10 10.22 7.82
CA GLN A 446 -15.47 9.96 6.53
C GLN A 446 -16.25 8.95 5.68
N LEU A 447 -17.15 8.20 6.31
CA LEU A 447 -17.98 7.17 5.69
C LEU A 447 -19.33 7.71 5.18
N GLY A 448 -19.50 9.02 5.21
CA GLY A 448 -20.72 9.74 4.85
C GLY A 448 -21.17 10.71 5.95
N TYR A 449 -22.20 11.50 5.66
CA TYR A 449 -22.83 12.37 6.65
C TYR A 449 -23.51 11.54 7.74
N LYS A 450 -23.54 12.05 8.98
CA LYS A 450 -24.10 11.31 10.14
C LYS A 450 -25.59 11.03 9.97
N GLU A 451 -26.26 11.88 9.23
CA GLU A 451 -27.68 11.88 8.93
C GLU A 451 -28.01 11.05 7.68
N ASP A 452 -27.00 10.64 6.91
CA ASP A 452 -27.22 9.82 5.71
C ASP A 452 -27.64 8.40 6.15
N PRO A 453 -28.88 7.97 5.89
CA PRO A 453 -29.37 6.66 6.30
C PRO A 453 -28.65 5.52 5.57
N LEU A 454 -27.87 5.83 4.53
CA LEU A 454 -27.12 4.90 3.71
C LEU A 454 -25.60 4.88 4.02
N ARG A 455 -25.18 5.63 5.04
CA ARG A 455 -23.79 5.70 5.48
C ARG A 455 -23.26 4.32 5.89
N PHE A 456 -22.01 4.05 5.53
CA PHE A 456 -21.32 2.83 5.95
C PHE A 456 -20.99 2.86 7.45
N THR A 457 -20.95 1.67 8.05
CA THR A 457 -20.59 1.49 9.46
C THR A 457 -19.07 1.28 9.56
N ASN A 458 -18.42 1.87 10.56
CA ASN A 458 -17.03 1.53 10.88
C ASN A 458 -16.99 0.25 11.73
N LEU A 459 -15.85 -0.43 11.77
CA LEU A 459 -15.74 -1.71 12.48
C LEU A 459 -16.12 -1.58 13.96
N ARG A 460 -15.71 -0.50 14.66
CA ARG A 460 -16.11 -0.28 16.06
C ARG A 460 -17.64 -0.25 16.23
N GLY A 461 -18.35 0.47 15.36
CA GLY A 461 -19.81 0.52 15.40
C GLY A 461 -20.46 -0.82 15.04
N ALA A 462 -19.82 -1.64 14.21
CA ALA A 462 -20.29 -3.00 13.92
C ALA A 462 -20.08 -3.96 15.10
N ILE A 463 -18.94 -3.85 15.81
CA ILE A 463 -18.66 -4.60 17.04
C ILE A 463 -19.66 -4.22 18.14
N GLU A 464 -19.85 -2.92 18.37
CA GLU A 464 -20.84 -2.42 19.33
C GLU A 464 -22.25 -2.91 19.00
N ASP A 465 -22.62 -2.93 17.71
CA ASP A 465 -23.91 -3.46 17.30
C ASP A 465 -24.05 -4.96 17.61
N ALA A 466 -23.07 -5.77 17.20
CA ALA A 466 -23.11 -7.21 17.42
C ALA A 466 -23.12 -7.57 18.92
N ILE A 467 -22.25 -6.95 19.72
CA ILE A 467 -22.11 -7.30 21.14
C ILE A 467 -23.20 -6.63 21.99
N LEU A 468 -23.35 -5.31 21.90
CA LEU A 468 -24.19 -4.55 22.84
C LEU A 468 -25.66 -4.51 22.42
N ASN A 469 -25.93 -4.33 21.12
CA ASN A 469 -27.32 -4.18 20.66
C ASN A 469 -27.99 -5.53 20.38
N GLN A 470 -27.25 -6.48 19.81
CA GLN A 470 -27.78 -7.81 19.50
C GLN A 470 -27.55 -8.83 20.64
N GLY A 471 -26.68 -8.53 21.60
CA GLY A 471 -26.35 -9.45 22.70
C GLY A 471 -25.61 -10.71 22.24
N LYS A 472 -24.85 -10.64 21.14
CA LYS A 472 -24.10 -11.78 20.61
C LYS A 472 -22.92 -12.09 21.52
N LYS A 473 -22.75 -13.37 21.82
CA LYS A 473 -21.60 -13.88 22.58
C LYS A 473 -20.41 -14.15 21.66
N GLU A 474 -20.67 -14.77 20.52
CA GLU A 474 -19.64 -15.12 19.54
C GLU A 474 -19.65 -14.09 18.40
N VAL A 475 -18.58 -13.31 18.28
CA VAL A 475 -18.42 -12.30 17.23
C VAL A 475 -17.06 -12.47 16.55
N ILE A 476 -17.08 -12.78 15.25
CA ILE A 476 -15.86 -12.92 14.45
C ILE A 476 -15.70 -11.73 13.52
N ILE A 477 -14.51 -11.13 13.51
CA ILE A 477 -14.14 -10.11 12.54
C ILE A 477 -13.41 -10.79 11.38
N GLN A 478 -14.12 -10.97 10.27
CA GLN A 478 -13.55 -11.48 9.03
C GLN A 478 -12.90 -10.31 8.27
N LEU A 479 -11.57 -10.32 8.16
CA LEU A 479 -10.87 -9.34 7.33
C LEU A 479 -11.01 -9.71 5.85
N SER A 480 -11.09 -8.72 4.97
CA SER A 480 -10.88 -8.92 3.53
C SER A 480 -9.41 -9.22 3.22
N HIS A 481 -9.09 -9.60 1.97
CA HIS A 481 -7.72 -9.85 1.50
C HIS A 481 -6.72 -8.71 1.78
N TRP A 482 -7.19 -7.48 1.97
CA TRP A 482 -6.36 -6.33 2.35
C TRP A 482 -5.85 -6.34 3.79
N GLY A 483 -6.49 -7.11 4.68
CA GLY A 483 -6.25 -7.05 6.12
C GLY A 483 -5.28 -8.09 6.65
N TYR A 484 -4.89 -9.09 5.85
CA TYR A 484 -4.10 -10.23 6.33
C TYR A 484 -2.58 -10.06 6.18
N THR A 485 -2.11 -9.30 5.19
CA THR A 485 -0.69 -9.38 4.79
C THR A 485 0.22 -8.36 5.46
N TYR A 486 -0.21 -7.13 5.73
CA TYR A 486 0.73 -6.05 6.10
C TYR A 486 0.50 -5.53 7.54
N TRP A 487 1.47 -5.79 8.43
CA TRP A 487 1.33 -5.56 9.88
C TRP A 487 1.10 -4.10 10.25
N VAL A 488 1.71 -3.17 9.51
CA VAL A 488 1.47 -1.73 9.69
C VAL A 488 -0.01 -1.40 9.52
N LEU A 489 -0.73 -2.07 8.60
CA LEU A 489 -2.17 -1.85 8.44
C LEU A 489 -2.94 -2.41 9.63
N ILE A 490 -2.57 -3.60 10.11
CA ILE A 490 -3.22 -4.24 11.26
C ILE A 490 -3.10 -3.35 12.50
N ILE A 491 -1.91 -2.83 12.80
CA ILE A 491 -1.69 -1.89 13.90
C ILE A 491 -2.54 -0.63 13.69
N ASN A 492 -2.49 -0.02 12.50
CA ASN A 492 -3.29 1.18 12.21
C ASN A 492 -4.80 0.96 12.36
N MET A 493 -5.33 -0.18 11.93
CA MET A 493 -6.74 -0.53 12.07
C MET A 493 -7.13 -0.62 13.55
N ARG A 494 -6.29 -1.27 14.36
CA ARG A 494 -6.54 -1.43 15.79
C ARG A 494 -6.47 -0.11 16.53
N GLU A 495 -5.44 0.70 16.27
CA GLU A 495 -5.27 2.01 16.88
C GLU A 495 -6.38 3.00 16.50
N ALA A 496 -6.76 3.06 15.22
CA ALA A 496 -7.82 3.95 14.75
C ALA A 496 -9.19 3.68 15.39
N LEU A 497 -9.39 2.45 15.87
CA LEU A 497 -10.65 1.99 16.45
C LEU A 497 -10.58 1.69 17.95
N ASN A 498 -9.41 1.93 18.57
CA ASN A 498 -9.13 1.59 19.96
C ASN A 498 -9.42 0.10 20.28
N ILE A 499 -9.01 -0.79 19.38
CA ILE A 499 -9.00 -2.24 19.57
C ILE A 499 -7.65 -2.62 20.20
N PRO A 500 -7.60 -3.49 21.23
CA PRO A 500 -6.35 -3.93 21.85
C PRO A 500 -5.38 -4.52 20.83
N LEU A 501 -4.08 -4.32 21.01
CA LEU A 501 -3.03 -4.93 20.19
C LEU A 501 -2.62 -6.29 20.77
N ASN A 502 -2.25 -7.24 19.90
CA ASN A 502 -1.63 -8.51 20.31
C ASN A 502 -0.30 -8.24 21.01
N SER A 503 0.13 -9.11 21.91
CA SER A 503 1.46 -9.06 22.53
C SER A 503 2.58 -9.26 21.49
N ILE A 504 3.82 -8.87 21.84
CA ILE A 504 4.98 -9.09 20.97
C ILE A 504 5.21 -10.60 20.74
N GLU A 505 4.99 -11.42 21.76
CA GLU A 505 5.11 -12.88 21.66
C GLU A 505 4.07 -13.47 20.69
N GLU A 506 2.81 -13.03 20.78
CA GLU A 506 1.76 -13.41 19.83
C GLU A 506 2.13 -13.01 18.38
N ILE A 507 2.64 -11.79 18.18
CA ILE A 507 3.13 -11.32 16.88
C ILE A 507 4.23 -12.22 16.33
N HIS A 508 5.24 -12.55 17.14
CA HIS A 508 6.36 -13.42 16.74
C HIS A 508 5.91 -14.87 16.46
N ASN A 509 4.86 -15.34 17.12
CA ASN A 509 4.27 -16.66 16.89
C ASN A 509 3.31 -16.68 15.67
N GLY A 510 3.17 -15.57 14.94
CA GLY A 510 2.24 -15.47 13.80
C GLY A 510 0.78 -15.35 14.24
N GLU A 511 0.50 -15.17 15.53
CA GLU A 511 -0.82 -14.91 16.07
C GLU A 511 -1.14 -13.42 15.90
N LEU A 512 -1.53 -13.05 14.68
CA LEU A 512 -1.81 -11.65 14.30
C LEU A 512 -3.30 -11.39 14.05
N ARG A 513 -4.14 -12.38 14.37
CA ARG A 513 -5.55 -12.41 14.03
C ARG A 513 -6.32 -11.35 14.80
N MET A 514 -7.21 -10.63 14.12
CA MET A 514 -8.25 -9.80 14.76
C MET A 514 -9.35 -10.71 15.31
N THR A 515 -9.03 -11.51 16.33
CA THR A 515 -10.05 -12.19 17.13
C THR A 515 -10.36 -11.28 18.31
N LEU A 516 -11.57 -10.72 18.34
CA LEU A 516 -12.14 -10.22 19.59
C LEU A 516 -12.86 -11.40 20.23
N VAL A 517 -12.41 -11.81 21.42
CA VAL A 517 -13.14 -12.79 22.25
C VAL A 517 -14.20 -12.05 23.05
#